data_AF-A0A353XVP4-F1
#
_entry.id   AF-A0A353XVP4-F1
#
_cell.length_a   1.000
_cell.length_b   1.000
_cell.length_c   1.000
_cell.angle_alpha   90.00
_cell.angle_beta   90.00
_cell.angle_gamma   90.00
#
_symmetry.space_group_name_H-M   'P 1'
#
loop_
_entity.id
_entity.type
_entity.pdbx_description
1 polymer ?
#
loop_
_entity_poly.entity_id
_entity_poly.type
_entity_poly.pdbx_seq_one_letter_code
_entity_poly.pdbx_strand_id
1 'polypeptide(L)'
;MVLLKKKTLHHPKSDEEKRQLFAEQLAWYEKDNRPVVYLDESGFKAHDYRPYGYAKKGEKCFGEHNWQLKNQTNAIGAIYNNQLFAVGLYDCSVNSDVFHSWAQQLLLPQLPLNSVIVMDNATFHKGLDIQKTIEDSGHTILWLPPYSPDLNPIEQTWAWVKKKRQDWGIDCIDTLFFYFLWLCDCF
;
A
#
# COMPACT_ATOMS: atom_id res chain seq x y z
N MET A 1 33.17 -4.12 -16.51
CA MET A 1 32.10 -3.14 -16.19
C MET A 1 31.38 -3.60 -14.93
N VAL A 2 31.36 -2.80 -13.87
CA VAL A 2 30.58 -3.07 -12.66
C VAL A 2 29.33 -2.22 -12.73
N LEU A 3 28.15 -2.85 -12.83
CA LEU A 3 26.88 -2.15 -12.76
C LEU A 3 26.58 -1.81 -11.30
N LEU A 4 26.20 -0.56 -11.04
CA LEU A 4 25.79 -0.12 -9.72
C LEU A 4 24.42 -0.75 -9.42
N LYS A 5 24.39 -1.83 -8.64
CA LYS A 5 23.16 -2.47 -8.18
C LYS A 5 22.78 -1.91 -6.80
N LYS A 6 21.50 -1.56 -6.63
CA LYS A 6 20.93 -1.26 -5.32
C LYS A 6 21.13 -2.49 -4.42
N LYS A 7 21.55 -2.28 -3.17
CA LYS A 7 21.65 -3.39 -2.20
C LYS A 7 20.24 -3.89 -1.87
N THR A 8 20.01 -5.19 -2.02
CA THR A 8 18.85 -5.86 -1.45
C THR A 8 19.11 -6.03 0.05
N LEU A 9 18.28 -5.39 0.88
CA LEU A 9 18.37 -5.49 2.33
C LEU A 9 17.45 -6.63 2.77
N HIS A 10 18.01 -7.66 3.40
CA HIS A 10 17.22 -8.69 4.06
C HIS A 10 17.02 -8.30 5.53
N HIS A 11 15.78 -8.35 6.00
CA HIS A 11 15.50 -8.08 7.39
C HIS A 11 15.97 -9.29 8.24
N PRO A 12 16.75 -9.11 9.32
CA PRO A 12 17.34 -10.24 10.07
C PRO A 12 16.31 -11.13 10.77
N LYS A 13 15.04 -10.70 10.83
CA LYS A 13 13.90 -11.48 11.36
C LYS A 13 13.01 -12.08 10.27
N SER A 14 13.39 -11.99 8.99
CA SER A 14 12.64 -12.66 7.92
C SER A 14 12.83 -14.17 8.04
N ASP A 15 11.72 -14.89 8.00
CA ASP A 15 11.68 -16.35 8.11
C ASP A 15 11.57 -16.94 6.70
N GLU A 16 12.65 -17.55 6.23
CA GLU A 16 12.74 -18.04 4.84
C GLU A 16 11.77 -19.19 4.57
N GLU A 17 11.52 -20.05 5.57
CA GLU A 17 10.57 -21.15 5.43
C GLU A 17 9.14 -20.62 5.23
N LYS A 18 8.75 -19.60 6.00
CA LYS A 18 7.43 -18.95 5.83
C LYS A 18 7.31 -18.21 4.50
N ARG A 19 8.41 -17.62 4.01
CA ARG A 19 8.43 -16.98 2.69
C ARG A 19 8.26 -17.99 1.57
N GLN A 20 8.92 -19.14 1.68
CA GLN A 20 8.77 -20.22 0.73
C GLN A 20 7.34 -20.79 0.75
N LEU A 21 6.78 -21.04 1.93
CA LEU A 21 5.39 -21.52 2.06
C LEU A 21 4.39 -20.54 1.44
N PHE A 22 4.57 -19.24 1.68
CA PHE A 22 3.75 -18.20 1.06
C PHE A 22 3.84 -18.24 -0.46
N ALA A 23 5.04 -18.36 -1.02
CA ALA A 23 5.25 -18.44 -2.46
C ALA A 23 4.61 -19.71 -3.07
N GLU A 24 4.69 -20.85 -2.38
CA GLU A 24 4.05 -22.09 -2.80
C GLU A 24 2.50 -21.97 -2.79
N GLN A 25 1.94 -21.37 -1.74
CA GLN A 25 0.50 -21.10 -1.65
C GLN A 25 0.04 -20.15 -2.75
N LEU A 26 0.77 -19.06 -2.96
CA LEU A 26 0.47 -18.08 -4.01
C LEU A 26 0.48 -18.73 -5.39
N ALA A 27 1.52 -19.50 -5.71
CA ALA A 27 1.64 -20.22 -6.99
C ALA A 27 0.50 -21.24 -7.19
N TRP A 28 0.01 -21.86 -6.12
CA TRP A 28 -1.16 -22.75 -6.18
C TRP A 28 -2.43 -21.98 -6.55
N TYR A 29 -2.69 -20.85 -5.92
CA TYR A 29 -3.85 -20.00 -6.22
C TYR A 29 -3.79 -19.41 -7.64
N GLU A 30 -2.62 -18.99 -8.10
CA GLU A 30 -2.40 -18.52 -9.47
C GLU A 30 -2.68 -19.63 -10.49
N LYS A 31 -2.25 -20.87 -10.21
CA LYS A 31 -2.55 -22.03 -11.06
C LYS A 31 -4.03 -22.37 -11.10
N ASP A 32 -4.75 -22.13 -10.01
CA ASP A 32 -6.21 -22.26 -9.90
C ASP A 32 -6.96 -21.07 -10.53
N ASN A 33 -6.23 -20.14 -11.16
CA ASN A 33 -6.76 -18.94 -11.82
C ASN A 33 -7.59 -18.06 -10.87
N ARG A 34 -7.22 -18.04 -9.58
CA ARG A 34 -7.88 -17.21 -8.58
C ARG A 34 -7.28 -15.80 -8.58
N PRO A 35 -8.11 -14.74 -8.63
CA PRO A 35 -7.63 -13.36 -8.56
C PRO A 35 -6.87 -13.08 -7.26
N VAL A 36 -5.62 -12.64 -7.33
CA VAL A 36 -4.83 -12.27 -6.15
C VAL A 36 -4.87 -10.75 -5.98
N VAL A 37 -5.40 -10.31 -4.84
CA VAL A 37 -5.54 -8.90 -4.47
C VAL A 37 -4.65 -8.63 -3.27
N TYR A 38 -3.85 -7.58 -3.33
CA TYR A 38 -3.00 -7.17 -2.20
C TYR A 38 -3.56 -5.91 -1.58
N LEU A 39 -3.59 -5.84 -0.25
CA LEU A 39 -3.99 -4.64 0.48
C LEU A 39 -2.90 -4.20 1.45
N ASP A 40 -2.93 -2.92 1.78
CA ASP A 40 -2.01 -2.29 2.74
C ASP A 40 -2.46 -0.86 3.07
N GLU A 41 -1.88 -0.30 4.13
CA GLU A 41 -2.04 1.09 4.54
C GLU A 41 -0.80 1.94 4.26
N SER A 42 -1.02 3.21 3.94
CA SER A 42 0.07 4.17 3.84
C SER A 42 -0.25 5.51 4.48
N GLY A 43 0.67 5.96 5.33
CA GLY A 43 0.63 7.29 5.92
C GLY A 43 1.14 8.37 4.98
N PHE A 44 0.35 9.45 4.84
CA PHE A 44 0.71 10.67 4.12
C PHE A 44 0.74 11.86 5.09
N LYS A 45 1.92 12.40 5.36
CA LYS A 45 2.07 13.62 6.18
C LYS A 45 1.46 14.82 5.45
N ALA A 46 0.86 15.76 6.17
CA ALA A 46 0.21 16.94 5.58
C ALA A 46 1.15 17.80 4.74
N HIS A 47 2.42 17.90 5.14
CA HIS A 47 3.45 18.60 4.36
C HIS A 47 4.50 17.60 3.89
N ASP A 48 4.73 17.53 2.58
CA ASP A 48 5.89 16.87 1.99
C ASP A 48 6.76 17.92 1.31
N TYR A 49 8.06 17.70 1.21
CA TYR A 49 8.97 18.68 0.61
C TYR A 49 9.91 17.99 -0.37
N ARG A 50 10.35 18.73 -1.39
CA ARG A 50 11.34 18.21 -2.33
C ARG A 50 12.72 18.25 -1.69
N PRO A 51 13.43 17.12 -1.58
CA PRO A 51 14.79 17.11 -1.01
C PRO A 51 15.83 17.75 -1.93
N TYR A 52 15.51 17.95 -3.21
CA TYR A 52 16.41 18.53 -4.21
C TYR A 52 15.76 19.71 -4.91
N GLY A 53 16.58 20.74 -5.20
CA GLY A 53 16.21 21.92 -5.96
C GLY A 53 17.42 22.44 -6.74
N TYR A 54 17.19 23.44 -7.59
CA TYR A 54 18.24 24.04 -8.41
C TYR A 54 18.70 25.36 -7.80
N ALA A 55 20.01 25.53 -7.66
CA ALA A 55 20.66 26.78 -7.25
C ALA A 55 21.90 27.03 -8.11
N LYS A 56 22.38 28.28 -8.17
CA LYS A 56 23.63 28.57 -8.88
C LYS A 56 24.80 27.87 -8.20
N LYS A 57 25.83 27.54 -8.98
CA LYS A 57 27.02 26.85 -8.48
C LYS A 57 27.69 27.68 -7.38
N GLY A 58 27.80 27.10 -6.17
CA GLY A 58 28.36 27.76 -4.99
C GLY A 58 27.33 28.43 -4.08
N GLU A 59 26.06 28.49 -4.48
CA GLU A 59 24.97 29.01 -3.65
C GLU A 59 24.21 27.89 -2.95
N LYS A 60 23.62 28.20 -1.79
CA LYS A 60 22.74 27.27 -1.07
C LYS A 60 21.36 27.25 -1.72
N CYS A 61 20.78 26.06 -1.88
CA CYS A 61 19.37 25.90 -2.23
C CYS A 61 18.55 25.92 -0.94
N PHE A 62 17.73 26.95 -0.74
CA PHE A 62 16.85 27.05 0.41
C PHE A 62 15.48 26.44 0.10
N GLY A 63 14.85 25.86 1.11
CA GLY A 63 13.48 25.35 1.06
C GLY A 63 12.84 25.51 2.43
N GLU A 64 11.52 25.64 2.47
CA GLU A 64 10.75 25.75 3.70
C GLU A 64 10.16 24.39 4.08
N HIS A 65 10.16 24.09 5.38
CA HIS A 65 9.48 22.92 5.91
C HIS A 65 8.75 23.29 7.18
N ASN A 66 7.44 23.05 7.21
CA ASN A 66 6.62 23.36 8.36
C ASN A 66 6.61 22.18 9.36
N TRP A 67 7.50 22.24 10.35
CA TRP A 67 7.63 21.23 11.42
C TRP A 67 6.40 21.13 12.35
N GLN A 68 5.45 22.08 12.30
CA GLN A 68 4.31 22.14 13.22
C GLN A 68 3.06 21.40 12.70
N LEU A 69 2.97 21.17 11.39
CA LEU A 69 1.88 20.40 10.78
C LEU A 69 2.11 18.90 11.01
N LYS A 70 1.52 18.37 12.08
CA LYS A 70 1.57 16.95 12.43
C LYS A 70 0.42 16.13 11.84
N ASN A 71 -0.48 16.77 11.10
CA ASN A 71 -1.63 16.08 10.50
C ASN A 71 -1.12 15.03 9.51
N GLN A 72 -1.69 13.85 9.57
CA GLN A 72 -1.39 12.72 8.70
C GLN A 72 -2.70 12.12 8.25
N THR A 73 -2.85 11.97 6.94
CA THR A 73 -3.95 11.21 6.35
C THR A 73 -3.43 9.80 6.11
N ASN A 74 -4.14 8.80 6.61
CA ASN A 74 -3.87 7.40 6.32
C ASN A 74 -4.73 6.97 5.13
N ALA A 75 -4.08 6.45 4.10
CA ALA A 75 -4.76 5.81 3.00
C ALA A 75 -4.78 4.30 3.24
N ILE A 76 -5.92 3.66 3.00
CA ILE A 76 -6.05 2.20 2.89
C ILE A 76 -6.43 1.91 1.45
N GLY A 77 -5.79 0.95 0.81
CA GLY A 77 -6.10 0.61 -0.57
C GLY A 77 -5.82 -0.85 -0.89
N ALA A 78 -6.33 -1.28 -2.04
CA ALA A 78 -6.06 -2.58 -2.59
C ALA A 78 -5.53 -2.48 -4.02
N ILE A 79 -4.72 -3.43 -4.44
CA ILE A 79 -4.20 -3.53 -5.80
C ILE A 79 -4.54 -4.88 -6.40
N TYR A 80 -5.04 -4.86 -7.63
CA TYR A 80 -5.34 -6.02 -8.45
C TYR A 80 -4.86 -5.76 -9.86
N ASN A 81 -4.12 -6.70 -10.48
CA ASN A 81 -3.55 -6.53 -11.83
C ASN A 81 -2.82 -5.19 -12.03
N ASN A 82 -2.01 -4.78 -11.05
CA ASN A 82 -1.29 -3.50 -11.03
C ASN A 82 -2.16 -2.23 -11.01
N GLN A 83 -3.48 -2.36 -10.81
CA GLN A 83 -4.41 -1.25 -10.68
C GLN A 83 -4.82 -1.06 -9.22
N LEU A 84 -4.62 0.15 -8.72
CA LEU A 84 -5.01 0.54 -7.36
C LEU A 84 -6.50 0.86 -7.34
N PHE A 85 -7.25 0.24 -6.43
CA PHE A 85 -8.69 0.43 -6.26
C PHE A 85 -9.07 0.40 -4.77
N ALA A 86 -10.36 0.65 -4.49
CA ALA A 86 -10.90 0.70 -3.14
C ALA A 86 -10.10 1.61 -2.17
N VAL A 87 -9.60 2.75 -2.66
CA VAL A 87 -8.82 3.66 -1.81
C VAL A 87 -9.74 4.42 -0.86
N GLY A 88 -9.51 4.28 0.44
CA GLY A 88 -10.13 5.06 1.50
C GLY A 88 -9.12 5.99 2.17
N LEU A 89 -9.51 7.24 2.43
CA LEU A 89 -8.68 8.24 3.09
C LEU A 89 -9.25 8.55 4.48
N TYR A 90 -8.40 8.53 5.49
CA TYR A 90 -8.79 8.70 6.89
C TYR A 90 -7.82 9.63 7.61
N ASP A 91 -8.34 10.71 8.18
CA ASP A 91 -7.56 11.64 9.03
C ASP A 91 -7.45 11.18 10.50
N CYS A 92 -7.71 9.89 10.74
CA CYS A 92 -7.60 9.24 12.05
C CYS A 92 -6.64 8.06 12.00
N SER A 93 -6.26 7.53 13.17
CA SER A 93 -5.54 6.26 13.22
C SER A 93 -6.41 5.15 12.67
N VAL A 94 -5.85 4.33 11.79
CA VAL A 94 -6.52 3.11 11.33
C VAL A 94 -6.55 2.14 12.49
N ASN A 95 -7.76 1.73 12.89
CA ASN A 95 -8.01 0.69 13.88
C ASN A 95 -8.86 -0.42 13.22
N SER A 96 -9.18 -1.46 13.98
CA SER A 96 -9.96 -2.59 13.47
C SER A 96 -11.33 -2.18 12.92
N ASP A 97 -12.01 -1.21 13.54
CA ASP A 97 -13.34 -0.76 13.13
C ASP A 97 -13.30 0.01 11.80
N VAL A 98 -12.32 0.92 11.66
CA VAL A 98 -12.09 1.67 10.42
C VAL A 98 -11.74 0.70 9.28
N PHE A 99 -10.83 -0.24 9.54
CA PHE A 99 -10.45 -1.26 8.56
C PHE A 99 -11.64 -2.15 8.17
N HIS A 100 -12.44 -2.58 9.14
CA HIS A 100 -13.63 -3.38 8.89
C HIS A 100 -14.67 -2.63 8.06
N SER A 101 -14.96 -1.37 8.40
CA SER A 101 -15.86 -0.52 7.63
C SER A 101 -15.36 -0.30 6.21
N TRP A 102 -14.07 -0.02 6.04
CA TRP A 102 -13.42 0.12 4.74
C TRP A 102 -13.58 -1.17 3.92
N ALA A 103 -13.29 -2.32 4.50
CA ALA A 103 -13.34 -3.60 3.81
C ALA A 103 -14.77 -3.92 3.36
N GLN A 104 -15.77 -3.71 4.22
CA GLN A 104 -17.16 -3.97 3.87
C GLN A 104 -17.72 -3.01 2.80
N GLN A 105 -17.38 -1.73 2.89
CA GLN A 105 -18.00 -0.70 2.06
C GLN A 105 -17.28 -0.47 0.73
N LEU A 106 -15.95 -0.63 0.71
CA LEU A 106 -15.12 -0.32 -0.46
C LEU A 106 -14.48 -1.56 -1.07
N LEU A 107 -13.88 -2.45 -0.26
CA LEU A 107 -13.16 -3.61 -0.78
C LEU A 107 -14.11 -4.67 -1.34
N LEU A 108 -14.94 -5.29 -0.49
CA LEU A 108 -15.78 -6.44 -0.85
C LEU A 108 -16.66 -6.21 -2.08
N PRO A 109 -17.33 -5.03 -2.25
CA PRO A 109 -18.18 -4.80 -3.43
C PRO A 109 -17.42 -4.74 -4.76
N GLN A 110 -16.12 -4.44 -4.72
CA GLN A 110 -15.25 -4.29 -5.89
C GLN A 110 -14.36 -5.52 -6.14
N LEU A 111 -14.37 -6.50 -5.23
CA LEU A 111 -13.52 -7.68 -5.37
C LEU A 111 -14.03 -8.62 -6.47
N PRO A 112 -13.14 -9.17 -7.30
CA PRO A 112 -13.46 -10.30 -8.15
C PRO A 112 -13.94 -11.51 -7.33
N LEU A 113 -14.84 -12.32 -7.89
CA LEU A 113 -15.32 -13.55 -7.25
C LEU A 113 -14.15 -14.50 -6.94
N ASN A 114 -14.22 -15.20 -5.80
CA ASN A 114 -13.23 -16.16 -5.34
C ASN A 114 -11.79 -15.60 -5.21
N SER A 115 -11.64 -14.28 -5.02
CA SER A 115 -10.34 -13.65 -4.80
C SER A 115 -9.57 -14.19 -3.60
N VAL A 116 -8.26 -14.14 -3.69
CA VAL A 116 -7.30 -14.35 -2.60
C VAL A 116 -6.79 -12.99 -2.17
N ILE A 117 -7.04 -12.63 -0.92
CA ILE A 117 -6.67 -11.34 -0.34
C ILE A 117 -5.38 -11.53 0.45
N VAL A 118 -4.34 -10.86 0.00
CA VAL A 118 -3.03 -10.83 0.64
C VAL A 118 -2.96 -9.61 1.56
N MET A 119 -2.75 -9.87 2.85
CA MET A 119 -2.66 -8.82 3.89
C MET A 119 -1.53 -9.09 4.87
N ASP A 120 -1.04 -8.03 5.52
CA ASP A 120 0.04 -8.13 6.50
C ASP A 120 -0.45 -8.69 7.85
N ASN A 121 0.46 -8.86 8.80
CA ASN A 121 0.16 -9.49 10.08
C ASN A 121 -0.26 -8.50 11.20
N ALA A 122 -0.64 -7.26 10.86
CA ALA A 122 -1.03 -6.24 11.83
C ALA A 122 -2.17 -6.71 12.74
N THR A 123 -2.13 -6.25 13.99
CA THR A 123 -3.09 -6.67 15.02
C THR A 123 -4.53 -6.33 14.66
N PHE A 124 -4.76 -5.24 13.95
CA PHE A 124 -6.10 -4.81 13.54
C PHE A 124 -6.66 -5.60 12.34
N HIS A 125 -5.82 -6.27 11.54
CA HIS A 125 -6.30 -7.21 10.52
C HIS A 125 -6.77 -8.55 11.10
N LYS A 126 -6.35 -8.86 12.33
CA LYS A 126 -6.64 -10.14 13.00
C LYS A 126 -8.01 -10.20 13.68
N GLY A 127 -8.88 -9.22 13.42
CA GLY A 127 -10.27 -9.27 13.87
C GLY A 127 -10.98 -10.49 13.31
N LEU A 128 -11.58 -11.32 14.17
CA LEU A 128 -12.30 -12.51 13.73
C LEU A 128 -13.51 -12.15 12.84
N ASP A 129 -14.13 -11.01 13.09
CA ASP A 129 -15.32 -10.58 12.36
C ASP A 129 -15.01 -10.24 10.90
N ILE A 130 -13.88 -9.57 10.63
CA ILE A 130 -13.48 -9.28 9.25
C ILE A 130 -13.05 -10.55 8.51
N GLN A 131 -12.34 -11.46 9.18
CA GLN A 131 -11.94 -12.73 8.57
C GLN A 131 -13.15 -13.55 8.15
N LYS A 132 -14.13 -13.68 9.04
CA LYS A 132 -15.40 -14.35 8.73
C LYS A 132 -16.15 -13.66 7.60
N THR A 133 -16.25 -12.33 7.63
CA THR A 133 -16.95 -11.59 6.58
C THR A 133 -16.33 -11.84 5.20
N ILE A 134 -15.00 -11.87 5.12
CA ILE A 134 -14.26 -12.16 3.88
C ILE A 134 -14.49 -13.60 3.43
N GLU A 135 -14.38 -14.56 4.34
CA GLU A 135 -14.57 -15.99 4.05
C GLU A 135 -16.01 -16.32 3.65
N ASP A 136 -17.00 -15.77 4.36
CA ASP A 136 -18.43 -15.91 4.08
C ASP A 136 -18.82 -15.28 2.73
N SER A 137 -18.06 -14.29 2.26
CA SER A 137 -18.19 -13.70 0.93
C SER A 137 -17.54 -14.56 -0.18
N GLY A 138 -16.95 -15.71 0.17
CA GLY A 138 -16.32 -16.64 -0.77
C GLY A 138 -14.87 -16.30 -1.12
N HIS A 139 -14.22 -15.40 -0.38
CA HIS A 139 -12.82 -15.04 -0.58
C HIS A 139 -11.90 -15.79 0.39
N THR A 140 -10.61 -15.83 0.10
CA THR A 140 -9.62 -16.48 0.96
C THR A 140 -8.57 -15.50 1.41
N ILE A 141 -8.17 -15.55 2.68
CA ILE A 141 -7.11 -14.70 3.23
C ILE A 141 -5.78 -15.44 3.13
N LEU A 142 -4.76 -14.75 2.61
CA LEU A 142 -3.38 -15.20 2.59
C LEU A 142 -2.50 -14.21 3.35
N TRP A 143 -1.90 -14.64 4.46
CA TRP A 143 -1.10 -13.78 5.31
C TRP A 143 0.32 -13.61 4.75
N LEU A 144 0.78 -12.36 4.65
CA LEU A 144 2.17 -12.09 4.29
C LEU A 144 3.11 -12.60 5.38
N PRO A 145 4.25 -13.22 4.99
CA PRO A 145 5.26 -13.60 5.94
C PRO A 145 5.81 -12.35 6.66
N PRO A 146 6.13 -12.43 7.96
CA PRO A 146 6.64 -11.29 8.72
C PRO A 146 7.85 -10.62 8.05
N TYR A 147 7.91 -9.30 8.13
CA TYR A 147 9.02 -8.49 7.60
C TYR A 147 9.32 -8.72 6.12
N SER A 148 8.29 -8.99 5.31
CA SER A 148 8.42 -9.27 3.86
C SER A 148 7.65 -8.27 2.98
N PRO A 149 7.86 -6.94 3.13
CA PRO A 149 7.16 -5.94 2.33
C PRO A 149 7.49 -6.03 0.84
N ASP A 150 8.62 -6.66 0.48
CA ASP A 150 9.01 -6.91 -0.91
C ASP A 150 8.06 -7.85 -1.66
N LEU A 151 7.31 -8.68 -0.94
CA LEU A 151 6.28 -9.57 -1.48
C LEU A 151 4.92 -8.87 -1.65
N ASN A 152 4.81 -7.60 -1.25
CA ASN A 152 3.58 -6.81 -1.37
C ASN A 152 3.74 -5.73 -2.47
N PRO A 153 3.18 -5.90 -3.68
CA PRO A 153 3.34 -4.96 -4.78
C PRO A 153 2.71 -3.59 -4.51
N ILE A 154 1.74 -3.49 -3.59
CA ILE A 154 1.11 -2.20 -3.25
C ILE A 154 2.11 -1.23 -2.61
N GLU A 155 3.14 -1.72 -1.92
CA GLU A 155 4.20 -0.89 -1.32
C GLU A 155 4.94 -0.08 -2.38
N GLN A 156 5.18 -0.68 -3.55
CA GLN A 156 5.78 0.01 -4.69
C GLN A 156 4.83 1.07 -5.25
N THR A 157 3.52 0.79 -5.24
CA THR A 157 2.48 1.73 -5.66
C THR A 157 2.40 2.92 -4.70
N TRP A 158 2.46 2.69 -3.39
CA TRP A 158 2.55 3.77 -2.40
C TRP A 158 3.79 4.64 -2.58
N ALA A 159 4.94 4.02 -2.83
CA ALA A 159 6.15 4.77 -3.14
C ALA A 159 5.98 5.62 -4.42
N TRP A 160 5.28 5.11 -5.42
CA TRP A 160 5.00 5.84 -6.66
C TRP A 160 4.03 7.01 -6.44
N VAL A 161 2.93 6.81 -5.70
CA VAL A 161 1.98 7.88 -5.32
C VAL A 161 2.71 8.99 -4.57
N LYS A 162 3.54 8.64 -3.57
CA LYS A 162 4.34 9.63 -2.80
C LYS A 162 5.32 10.39 -3.70
N LYS A 163 5.95 9.71 -4.65
CA LYS A 163 6.81 10.38 -5.64
C LYS A 163 6.01 11.34 -6.52
N LYS A 164 4.85 10.92 -7.03
CA LYS A 164 3.98 11.79 -7.84
C LYS A 164 3.51 13.02 -7.07
N ARG A 165 3.19 12.85 -5.78
CA ARG A 165 2.89 13.97 -4.88
C ARG A 165 4.02 15.00 -4.86
N GLN A 166 5.26 14.55 -4.69
CA GLN A 166 6.43 15.43 -4.72
C GLN A 166 6.60 16.10 -6.09
N ASP A 167 6.47 15.33 -7.17
CA ASP A 167 6.63 15.82 -8.55
C ASP A 167 5.56 16.85 -8.96
N TRP A 168 4.34 16.74 -8.43
CA TRP A 168 3.24 17.68 -8.70
C TRP A 168 3.13 18.82 -7.68
N GLY A 169 3.71 18.66 -6.49
CA GLY A 169 3.58 19.65 -5.42
C GLY A 169 2.15 19.76 -4.89
N ILE A 170 1.46 18.62 -4.76
CA ILE A 170 0.09 18.58 -4.25
C ILE A 170 0.12 18.23 -2.76
N ASP A 171 -0.39 19.14 -1.93
CA ASP A 171 -0.51 18.91 -0.49
C ASP A 171 -1.83 18.27 -0.09
N CYS A 172 -2.90 18.53 -0.85
CA CYS A 172 -4.21 17.92 -0.63
C CYS A 172 -4.22 16.45 -1.09
N ILE A 173 -4.39 15.52 -0.15
CA ILE A 173 -4.33 14.08 -0.42
C ILE A 173 -5.52 13.63 -1.29
N ASP A 174 -6.71 14.19 -1.10
CA ASP A 174 -7.87 13.92 -1.97
C ASP A 174 -7.56 14.27 -3.43
N THR A 175 -6.99 15.46 -3.64
CA THR A 175 -6.62 15.94 -4.98
C THR A 175 -5.51 15.07 -5.59
N LEU A 176 -4.54 14.64 -4.78
CA LEU A 176 -3.49 13.72 -5.22
C LEU A 176 -4.09 12.41 -5.73
N PHE A 177 -4.96 11.77 -4.96
CA PHE A 177 -5.57 10.50 -5.35
C PHE A 177 -6.51 10.65 -6.54
N PHE A 178 -7.27 11.74 -6.62
CA PHE A 178 -8.09 12.05 -7.79
C PHE A 178 -7.27 12.05 -9.08
N TYR A 179 -6.17 12.82 -9.13
CA TYR A 179 -5.31 12.86 -10.32
C TYR A 179 -4.51 11.57 -10.54
N PHE A 180 -4.08 10.92 -9.46
CA PHE A 180 -3.32 9.67 -9.57
C PHE A 180 -4.17 8.56 -10.18
N LEU A 181 -5.39 8.36 -9.68
CA LEU A 181 -6.32 7.36 -10.21
C LEU A 181 -6.75 7.69 -11.65
N TRP A 182 -6.89 8.99 -11.98
CA TRP A 182 -7.16 9.44 -13.34
C TRP A 182 -6.03 9.10 -14.32
N LEU A 183 -4.76 9.21 -13.91
CA LEU A 183 -3.61 8.84 -14.75
C LEU A 183 -3.41 7.33 -14.90
N CYS A 184 -3.95 6.54 -13.98
CA CYS A 184 -3.84 5.08 -13.99
C CYS A 184 -4.96 4.39 -14.79
N ASP A 185 -5.77 5.15 -15.55
CA ASP A 185 -6.92 4.66 -16.31
C ASP A 185 -7.86 3.77 -15.46
N CYS A 186 -8.05 4.13 -14.18
CA CYS A 186 -8.99 3.45 -13.28
C CYS A 186 -10.38 4.12 -13.38
N PHE A 187 -11.04 4.02 -14.54
CA PHE A 187 -12.47 4.28 -14.76
C PHE A 187 -13.01 3.45 -15.91
#